data_AF-A0A5D2BG62-F1
#
_entry.id   AF-A0A5D2BG62-F1
#
_cell.length_a   1.000
_cell.length_b   1.000
_cell.length_c   1.000
_cell.angle_alpha   90.00
_cell.angle_beta   90.00
_cell.angle_gamma   90.00
#
_symmetry.space_group_name_H-M   'P 1'
#
loop_
_entity.id
_entity.type
_entity.pdbx_description
1 polymer ?
#
loop_
_entity_poly.entity_id
_entity_poly.type
_entity_poly.pdbx_seq_one_letter_code
_entity_poly.pdbx_strand_id
1 'polypeptide(L)'
;MAASEGRIKALMDFLVNVMGFKVSFVAKQPYLLGLSLEKRIVPRGLFVKNLISKGLLAKVSGLTTLFASSEKDSNNEAFSSYHNAM
;
A
#
# COMPACT_ATOMS: atom_id res chain seq x y z
N MET A 1 10.96 0.99 17.58
CA MET A 1 9.58 1.44 17.25
C MET A 1 8.62 0.38 17.73
N ALA A 2 7.74 0.71 18.68
CA ALA A 2 6.63 -0.16 19.06
C ALA A 2 5.38 0.34 18.32
N ALA A 3 4.66 -0.55 17.63
CA ALA A 3 3.37 -0.23 17.03
C ALA A 3 2.27 -0.58 18.05
N SER A 4 1.23 0.25 18.12
CA SER A 4 0.05 -0.08 18.92
C SER A 4 -0.72 -1.24 18.29
N GLU A 5 -1.46 -2.00 19.11
CA GLU A 5 -2.33 -3.08 18.64
C GLU A 5 -3.32 -2.58 17.58
N GLY A 6 -3.97 -1.44 17.82
CA GLY A 6 -4.91 -0.84 16.86
C GLY A 6 -4.26 -0.53 15.51
N ARG A 7 -3.00 -0.09 15.50
CA ARG A 7 -2.23 0.14 14.27
C ARG A 7 -1.91 -1.15 13.54
N ILE A 8 -1.51 -2.20 14.26
CA ILE A 8 -1.24 -3.52 13.68
C ILE A 8 -2.54 -4.08 13.06
N LYS A 9 -3.66 -3.98 13.77
CA LYS A 9 -4.97 -4.43 13.30
C LYS A 9 -5.40 -3.69 12.03
N ALA A 10 -5.29 -2.36 12.00
CA ALA A 10 -5.66 -1.57 10.83
C ALA A 10 -4.77 -1.88 9.61
N LEU A 11 -3.47 -2.08 9.81
CA LEU A 11 -2.55 -2.49 8.75
C LEU A 11 -2.90 -3.86 8.18
N MET A 12 -3.12 -4.85 9.06
CA MET A 12 -3.47 -6.21 8.67
C MET A 12 -4.81 -6.26 7.95
N ASP A 13 -5.82 -5.57 8.48
CA ASP A 13 -7.14 -5.48 7.86
C ASP A 13 -7.05 -4.93 6.43
N PHE A 14 -6.33 -3.83 6.24
CA PHE A 14 -6.14 -3.28 4.91
C PHE A 14 -5.37 -4.23 3.97
N LEU A 15 -4.21 -4.75 4.39
CA LEU A 15 -3.38 -5.56 3.49
C LEU A 15 -3.97 -6.94 3.20
N VAL A 16 -4.67 -7.54 4.15
CA VAL A 16 -5.25 -8.88 3.98
C VAL A 16 -6.64 -8.79 3.40
N ASN A 17 -7.54 -8.03 4.01
CA ASN A 17 -8.95 -8.03 3.64
C ASN A 17 -9.23 -7.11 2.44
N VAL A 18 -8.58 -5.94 2.36
CA VAL A 18 -8.79 -5.00 1.25
C VAL A 18 -7.91 -5.36 0.05
N MET A 19 -6.63 -5.63 0.28
CA MET A 19 -5.65 -5.87 -0.79
C MET A 19 -5.50 -7.35 -1.19
N GLY A 20 -5.98 -8.29 -0.37
CA GLY A 20 -5.93 -9.72 -0.68
C GLY A 20 -4.56 -10.37 -0.48
N PHE A 21 -3.63 -9.75 0.23
CA PHE A 21 -2.33 -10.37 0.52
C PHE A 21 -2.47 -11.49 1.55
N LYS A 22 -1.65 -12.54 1.40
CA LYS A 22 -1.58 -13.62 2.39
C LYS A 22 -1.02 -13.09 3.72
N VAL A 23 -1.61 -13.51 4.83
CA VAL A 23 -1.16 -13.16 6.19
C VAL A 23 0.34 -13.46 6.38
N SER A 24 0.78 -14.66 5.98
CA SER A 24 2.18 -15.08 6.08
C SER A 24 3.14 -14.25 5.23
N PHE A 25 2.65 -13.59 4.19
CA PHE A 25 3.44 -12.67 3.37
C PHE A 25 3.60 -11.31 4.04
N VAL A 26 2.50 -10.77 4.60
CA VAL A 26 2.51 -9.49 5.33
C VAL A 26 3.35 -9.58 6.60
N ALA A 27 3.24 -10.68 7.35
CA ALA A 27 3.96 -10.90 8.61
C ALA A 27 5.49 -10.89 8.45
N LYS A 28 6.02 -11.16 7.25
CA LYS A 28 7.46 -11.11 6.95
C LYS A 28 7.98 -9.70 6.69
N GLN A 29 7.13 -8.68 6.73
CA GLN A 29 7.44 -7.31 6.32
C GLN A 29 7.25 -6.32 7.49
N PRO A 30 8.05 -6.41 8.57
CA PRO A 30 7.86 -5.59 9.77
C PRO A 30 8.07 -4.09 9.52
N TYR A 31 8.83 -3.70 8.49
CA TYR A 31 9.06 -2.30 8.14
C TYR A 31 7.77 -1.53 7.81
N LEU A 32 6.70 -2.23 7.38
CA LEU A 32 5.39 -1.65 7.11
C LEU A 32 4.78 -0.97 8.35
N LEU A 33 5.11 -1.47 9.54
CA LEU A 33 4.68 -0.89 10.80
C LEU A 33 5.30 0.50 11.07
N GLY A 34 6.36 0.86 10.35
CA GLY A 34 6.97 2.19 10.39
C GLY A 34 6.39 3.20 9.40
N LEU A 35 5.52 2.79 8.46
CA LEU A 35 5.01 3.66 7.40
C LEU A 35 3.63 4.24 7.73
N SER A 36 3.36 5.49 7.36
CA SER A 36 2.02 6.06 7.56
C SER A 36 0.94 5.26 6.81
N LEU A 37 -0.09 4.82 7.52
CA LEU A 37 -1.19 4.05 6.94
C LEU A 37 -2.00 4.95 5.99
N GLU A 38 -2.43 6.11 6.49
CA GLU A 38 -3.27 7.08 5.78
C GLU A 38 -2.52 7.81 4.67
N LYS A 39 -1.24 8.15 4.87
CA LYS A 39 -0.48 8.93 3.88
C LYS A 39 0.26 8.08 2.84
N ARG A 40 0.56 6.81 3.12
CA ARG A 40 1.40 5.98 2.24
C ARG A 40 0.76 4.65 1.87
N ILE A 41 0.34 3.85 2.84
CA ILE A 41 -0.10 2.47 2.57
C ILE A 41 -1.46 2.44 1.87
N VAL A 42 -2.45 3.15 2.40
CA VAL A 42 -3.82 3.16 1.84
C VAL A 42 -3.87 3.79 0.45
N PRO A 43 -3.31 5.00 0.21
CA PRO A 43 -3.41 5.64 -1.10
C PRO A 43 -2.75 4.80 -2.20
N ARG A 44 -1.54 4.30 -1.96
CA ARG A 44 -0.80 3.50 -2.95
C ARG A 44 -1.41 2.13 -3.17
N GLY A 45 -1.88 1.48 -2.10
CA GLY A 45 -2.55 0.19 -2.19
C GLY A 45 -3.80 0.27 -3.06
N LEU A 46 -4.68 1.24 -2.79
CA LEU A 46 -5.92 1.41 -3.56
C LEU A 46 -5.66 1.76 -5.03
N PHE A 47 -4.69 2.63 -5.31
CA PHE A 47 -4.30 2.96 -6.68
C PHE A 47 -3.85 1.73 -7.46
N VAL A 48 -2.98 0.91 -6.86
CA VAL A 48 -2.49 -0.31 -7.49
C VAL A 48 -3.59 -1.35 -7.64
N LYS A 49 -4.48 -1.50 -6.65
CA LYS A 49 -5.67 -2.35 -6.77
C LYS A 49 -6.56 -1.94 -7.94
N ASN A 50 -6.75 -0.63 -8.14
CA ASN A 50 -7.50 -0.09 -9.27
C ASN A 50 -6.80 -0.33 -10.62
N LEU A 51 -5.47 -0.19 -10.70
CA LEU A 51 -4.72 -0.54 -11.92
C LEU A 51 -4.88 -2.02 -12.29
N ILE A 52 -4.85 -2.90 -11.29
CA ILE A 52 -5.07 -4.34 -11.48
C ILE A 52 -6.50 -4.60 -11.96
N SER A 53 -7.51 -3.99 -11.34
CA SER A 53 -8.91 -4.19 -11.76
C SER A 53 -9.20 -3.68 -13.17
N LYS A 54 -8.44 -2.69 -13.64
CA LYS A 54 -8.51 -2.17 -15.01
C LYS A 54 -7.66 -2.96 -16.02
N GLY A 55 -6.90 -3.98 -15.57
CA GLY A 55 -5.99 -4.75 -16.42
C GLY A 55 -4.74 -3.98 -16.85
N LEU A 56 -4.48 -2.80 -16.28
CA LEU A 56 -3.31 -1.96 -16.57
C LEU A 56 -2.05 -2.44 -15.83
N LEU A 57 -2.23 -3.32 -14.84
CA LEU A 57 -1.15 -3.95 -14.10
C LEU A 57 -1.49 -5.43 -13.87
N ALA A 58 -0.57 -6.33 -14.25
CA ALA A 58 -0.78 -7.76 -14.11
C ALA A 58 -0.71 -8.23 -12.64
N LYS A 59 0.32 -7.80 -11.89
CA LYS A 59 0.48 -8.08 -10.46
C LYS A 59 1.54 -7.18 -9.82
N VAL A 60 1.52 -7.12 -8.48
CA VAL A 60 2.59 -6.52 -7.68
C VAL A 60 3.64 -7.58 -7.35
N SER A 61 4.92 -7.26 -7.52
CA SER A 61 6.05 -8.15 -7.20
C SER A 61 6.28 -8.32 -5.70
N GLY A 62 5.94 -7.31 -4.89
CA GLY A 62 5.94 -7.41 -3.43
C GLY A 62 5.64 -6.09 -2.71
N LEU A 63 5.42 -6.19 -1.40
CA LEU A 63 5.08 -5.05 -0.53
C LEU A 63 6.24 -4.04 -0.45
N THR A 64 7.49 -4.52 -0.47
CA THR A 64 8.69 -3.68 -0.49
C THR A 64 8.68 -2.78 -1.71
N THR A 65 8.51 -3.33 -2.91
CA THR A 65 8.43 -2.54 -4.14
C THR A 65 7.26 -1.55 -4.10
N LEU A 66 6.13 -1.93 -3.53
CA LEU A 66 4.94 -1.09 -3.45
C LEU A 66 5.10 0.10 -2.49
N PHE A 67 5.79 -0.09 -1.36
CA PHE A 67 5.78 0.85 -0.24
C PHE A 67 7.14 1.41 0.19
N ALA A 68 8.26 0.95 -0.37
CA ALA A 68 9.61 1.35 0.05
C ALA A 68 10.06 2.74 -0.46
N SER A 69 9.52 3.24 -1.57
CA SER A 69 9.90 4.56 -2.11
C SER A 69 9.37 5.69 -1.23
N SER A 70 10.28 6.50 -0.67
CA SER A 70 9.99 7.63 0.22
C SER A 70 9.35 8.81 -0.53
N GLU A 71 8.82 9.78 0.22
CA GLU A 71 8.03 10.93 -0.28
C GLU A 71 8.70 11.81 -1.35
N LYS A 72 10.00 11.64 -1.65
CA LYS A 72 10.65 12.36 -2.75
C LYS A 72 10.07 12.03 -4.14
N ASP A 73 9.45 10.85 -4.28
CA ASP A 73 8.81 10.40 -5.53
C ASP A 73 7.27 10.42 -5.42
N SER A 74 6.71 11.33 -4.62
CA SER A 74 5.25 11.59 -4.61
C SER A 74 4.75 12.21 -5.92
N ASN A 75 5.67 12.60 -6.81
CA ASN A 75 5.40 13.09 -8.17
C ASN A 75 5.31 11.95 -9.19
N ASN A 76 4.73 10.81 -8.84
CA ASN A 76 4.24 9.92 -9.90
C ASN A 76 3.08 10.67 -10.57
N GLU A 77 3.32 11.24 -11.75
CA GLU A 77 2.30 11.92 -12.56
C GLU A 77 1.01 11.10 -12.66
N ALA A 78 1.11 9.76 -12.67
CA ALA A 78 -0.06 8.90 -12.69
C ALA A 78 -0.91 8.99 -11.40
N PHE A 79 -0.33 9.25 -10.22
CA PHE A 79 -1.10 9.37 -8.98
C PHE A 79 -1.76 10.77 -8.87
N SER A 80 -1.03 11.84 -9.25
CA SER A 80 -1.54 13.22 -9.26
C SER A 80 -2.56 13.49 -10.36
N SER A 81 -2.38 12.94 -11.57
CA SER A 81 -3.37 13.05 -12.65
C SER A 81 -4.67 12.32 -12.30
N TYR A 82 -4.61 11.17 -11.64
CA TYR A 82 -5.81 10.45 -11.21
C TYR A 82 -6.60 11.22 -10.15
N HIS A 83 -5.94 11.87 -9.19
CA HIS A 83 -6.61 12.64 -8.16
C HIS A 83 -7.21 13.97 -8.68
N ASN A 84 -6.70 14.50 -9.81
CA ASN A 84 -7.26 15.68 -10.46
C ASN A 84 -8.37 15.36 -11.50
N ALA A 85 -8.56 14.09 -11.86
CA ALA A 85 -9.54 13.66 -12.87
C ALA A 85 -10.88 13.18 -12.27
N MET A 86 -11.07 13.33 -10.96
CA MET A 86 -12.30 13.06 -10.19
C MET A 86 -12.83 14.39 -9.66
#